data_AF-A0A3D1GDS2-F1
#
_entry.id   AF-A0A3D1GDS2-F1
#
_cell.length_a   1.000
_cell.length_b   1.000
_cell.length_c   1.000
_cell.angle_alpha   90.00
_cell.angle_beta   90.00
_cell.angle_gamma   90.00
#
_symmetry.space_group_name_H-M   'P 1'
#
loop_
_entity.id
_entity.type
_entity.pdbx_description
1 polymer ?
#
loop_
_entity_poly.entity_id
_entity_poly.type
_entity_poly.pdbx_seq_one_letter_code
_entity_poly.pdbx_strand_id
1 'polypeptide(L)'
;MKYLSILLLSLFISVPTIGQDIQTDFKSDANTIIGAAMGNDIGFERLTYLVDNFGPRLSGSENLENAIDWIVETMKEDGFDKVWKQPVMVPHWVRGNESATLKAPITRDLPMLGLGGSIGTPKDGITAEVLVVNSFDELEARSDEAKGKIVLFNAPFTTYGQTVQYRVNGASAAAKHGAVASMIASVASYSIQTPHTGVMRYQDGIKKIPHAAITVEDANMIQRFAERGEKVEVHLYMEAMTLPDAQSHNVIAEITGSEFPEEIVVMGGHIDSWDVGQGAMDDGGGCVAAWEALRLIKESGLRPKRT
;
A
#
# COMPACT_ATOMS: atom_id res chain seq x y z
N MET A 1 -47.67 -59.17 -45.02
CA MET A 1 -47.82 -57.71 -45.16
C MET A 1 -46.58 -57.06 -44.54
N LYS A 2 -45.79 -56.37 -45.37
CA LYS A 2 -44.50 -55.74 -45.01
C LYS A 2 -44.77 -54.45 -44.25
N TYR A 3 -44.15 -54.24 -43.09
CA TYR A 3 -44.10 -52.93 -42.43
C TYR A 3 -42.79 -52.24 -42.81
N LEU A 4 -42.93 -51.08 -43.47
CA LEU A 4 -41.86 -50.24 -43.98
C LEU A 4 -41.58 -49.17 -42.92
N SER A 5 -40.40 -49.21 -42.29
CA SER A 5 -39.92 -48.16 -41.40
C SER A 5 -39.54 -46.92 -42.22
N ILE A 6 -40.21 -45.79 -41.97
CA ILE A 6 -39.81 -44.47 -42.46
C ILE A 6 -39.04 -43.80 -41.33
N LEU A 7 -37.72 -43.73 -41.48
CA LEU A 7 -36.82 -42.98 -40.60
C LEU A 7 -36.84 -41.52 -41.06
N LEU A 8 -37.50 -40.62 -40.31
CA LEU A 8 -37.44 -39.19 -40.53
C LEU A 8 -36.12 -38.65 -39.97
N LEU A 9 -35.18 -38.33 -40.86
CA LEU A 9 -33.92 -37.68 -40.52
C LEU A 9 -34.18 -36.16 -40.37
N SER A 10 -34.36 -35.68 -39.15
CA SER A 10 -34.43 -34.24 -38.85
C SER A 10 -33.04 -33.63 -38.94
N LEU A 11 -32.77 -32.90 -40.02
CA LEU A 11 -31.54 -32.13 -40.22
C LEU A 11 -31.59 -30.89 -39.31
N PHE A 12 -30.89 -30.94 -38.17
CA PHE A 12 -30.63 -29.73 -37.38
C PHE A 12 -29.59 -28.88 -38.12
N ILE A 13 -30.04 -27.79 -38.75
CA ILE A 13 -29.15 -26.74 -39.22
C ILE A 13 -28.80 -25.90 -37.99
N SER A 14 -27.65 -26.19 -37.38
CA SER A 14 -27.01 -25.31 -36.42
C SER A 14 -26.55 -24.05 -37.16
N VAL A 15 -27.31 -22.98 -37.06
CA VAL A 15 -26.86 -21.64 -37.45
C VAL A 15 -25.73 -21.27 -36.48
N PRO A 16 -24.49 -21.04 -36.94
CA PRO A 16 -23.46 -20.53 -36.06
C PRO A 16 -23.88 -19.13 -35.62
N THR A 17 -24.12 -18.94 -34.32
CA THR A 17 -24.16 -17.62 -33.71
C THR A 17 -22.78 -17.01 -33.91
N ILE A 18 -22.66 -16.11 -34.89
CA ILE A 18 -21.50 -15.21 -34.99
C ILE A 18 -21.64 -14.28 -33.77
N GLY A 19 -21.08 -14.68 -32.64
CA GLY A 19 -20.82 -13.73 -31.56
C GLY A 19 -19.85 -12.70 -32.11
N GLN A 20 -20.31 -11.47 -32.31
CA GLN A 20 -19.42 -10.37 -32.63
C GLN A 20 -18.43 -10.21 -31.49
N ASP A 21 -17.16 -10.01 -31.86
CA ASP A 21 -16.09 -9.76 -30.90
C ASP A 21 -16.38 -8.43 -30.18
N ILE A 22 -16.49 -8.48 -28.85
CA ILE A 22 -16.73 -7.32 -27.98
C ILE A 22 -15.73 -6.20 -28.30
N GLN A 23 -14.49 -6.56 -28.65
CA GLN A 23 -13.48 -5.59 -29.04
C GLN A 23 -13.86 -4.82 -30.30
N THR A 24 -14.54 -5.46 -31.25
CA THR A 24 -14.99 -4.83 -32.51
C THR A 24 -16.17 -3.91 -32.26
N ASP A 25 -17.12 -4.31 -31.42
CA ASP A 25 -18.35 -3.55 -31.17
C ASP A 25 -18.09 -2.25 -30.39
N PHE A 26 -17.16 -2.28 -29.42
CA PHE A 26 -16.83 -1.12 -28.57
C PHE A 26 -15.55 -0.38 -28.99
N LYS A 27 -14.94 -0.75 -30.13
CA LYS A 27 -13.66 -0.14 -30.57
C LYS A 27 -13.75 1.36 -30.73
N SER A 28 -14.86 1.84 -31.32
CA SER A 28 -15.06 3.28 -31.58
C SER A 28 -15.17 4.07 -30.28
N ASP A 29 -15.96 3.56 -29.33
CA ASP A 29 -16.17 4.17 -28.01
C ASP A 29 -14.87 4.17 -27.21
N ALA A 30 -14.16 3.04 -27.18
CA ALA A 30 -12.86 2.92 -26.52
C ALA A 30 -11.83 3.89 -27.11
N ASN A 31 -11.76 4.02 -28.44
CA ASN A 31 -10.87 4.98 -29.10
C ASN A 31 -11.24 6.43 -28.79
N THR A 32 -12.54 6.72 -28.62
CA THR A 32 -13.01 8.06 -28.23
C THR A 32 -12.51 8.41 -26.84
N ILE A 33 -12.66 7.50 -25.87
CA ILE A 33 -12.18 7.68 -24.49
C ILE A 33 -10.65 7.81 -24.46
N ILE A 34 -9.93 6.95 -25.18
CA ILE A 34 -8.45 6.99 -25.27
C ILE A 34 -8.00 8.32 -25.89
N GLY A 35 -8.64 8.75 -26.98
CA GLY A 35 -8.33 10.01 -27.64
C GLY A 35 -8.55 11.21 -26.71
N ALA A 36 -9.63 11.21 -25.94
CA ALA A 36 -9.89 12.24 -24.93
C ALA A 36 -8.83 12.22 -23.82
N ALA A 37 -8.46 11.04 -23.31
CA ALA A 37 -7.41 10.89 -22.29
C ALA A 37 -6.03 11.37 -22.76
N MET A 38 -5.70 11.17 -24.04
CA MET A 38 -4.43 11.64 -24.64
C MET A 38 -4.47 13.12 -25.04
N GLY A 39 -5.65 13.75 -25.04
CA GLY A 39 -5.87 15.11 -25.52
C GLY A 39 -5.88 16.20 -24.45
N ASN A 40 -5.79 15.84 -23.18
CA ASN A 40 -5.78 16.80 -22.06
C ASN A 40 -4.99 16.25 -20.86
N ASP A 41 -4.66 17.15 -19.93
CA ASP A 41 -3.84 16.83 -18.74
C ASP A 41 -4.65 16.82 -17.43
N ILE A 42 -6.00 16.80 -17.48
CA ILE A 42 -6.87 16.96 -16.29
C ILE A 42 -6.55 15.92 -15.21
N GLY A 43 -6.33 14.66 -15.60
CA GLY A 43 -5.92 13.61 -14.66
C GLY A 43 -4.60 13.90 -13.96
N PHE A 44 -3.62 14.46 -14.69
CA PHE A 44 -2.34 14.86 -14.10
C PHE A 44 -2.48 16.11 -13.23
N GLU A 45 -3.22 17.13 -13.68
CA GLU A 45 -3.49 18.34 -12.90
C GLU A 45 -4.18 18.02 -11.57
N ARG A 46 -5.17 17.13 -11.60
CA ARG A 46 -5.86 16.65 -10.40
C ARG A 46 -4.92 15.89 -9.47
N LEU A 47 -4.05 15.03 -10.00
CA LEU A 47 -3.03 14.36 -9.22
C LEU A 47 -2.09 15.39 -8.56
N THR A 48 -1.60 16.37 -9.32
CA THR A 48 -0.72 17.42 -8.78
C THR A 48 -1.40 18.22 -7.68
N TYR A 49 -2.66 18.60 -7.85
CA TYR A 49 -3.43 19.27 -6.81
C TYR A 49 -3.55 18.41 -5.55
N LEU A 50 -3.91 17.13 -5.71
CA LEU A 50 -4.02 16.20 -4.59
C LEU A 50 -2.69 16.09 -3.80
N VAL A 51 -1.57 15.97 -4.49
CA VAL A 51 -0.25 15.78 -3.85
C VAL A 51 0.36 17.08 -3.33
N ASP A 52 0.14 18.22 -3.98
CA ASP A 52 0.73 19.50 -3.58
C ASP A 52 -0.08 20.20 -2.49
N ASN A 53 -1.41 20.07 -2.50
CA ASN A 53 -2.28 20.73 -1.54
C ASN A 53 -2.56 19.90 -0.29
N PHE A 54 -2.63 18.58 -0.39
CA PHE A 54 -2.84 17.69 0.75
C PHE A 54 -1.57 16.95 1.13
N GLY A 55 -0.85 16.38 0.16
CA GLY A 55 0.37 15.62 0.43
C GLY A 55 0.10 14.32 1.18
N PRO A 56 0.77 14.00 2.31
CA PRO A 56 0.56 12.74 3.02
C PRO A 56 -0.85 12.61 3.62
N ARG A 57 -1.57 11.55 3.28
CA ARG A 57 -2.98 11.33 3.67
C ARG A 57 -3.13 10.02 4.45
N LEU A 58 -2.46 9.88 5.60
CA LEU A 58 -2.51 8.64 6.38
C LEU A 58 -3.91 8.32 6.88
N SER A 59 -4.28 7.04 6.88
CA SER A 59 -5.53 6.57 7.45
C SER A 59 -5.73 7.05 8.90
N GLY A 60 -6.92 7.57 9.19
CA GLY A 60 -7.27 8.17 10.48
C GLY A 60 -6.76 9.59 10.71
N SER A 61 -6.05 10.20 9.74
CA SER A 61 -5.61 11.60 9.83
C SER A 61 -6.69 12.59 9.38
N GLU A 62 -6.66 13.80 9.95
CA GLU A 62 -7.49 14.92 9.51
C GLU A 62 -7.25 15.29 8.04
N ASN A 63 -6.00 15.17 7.58
CA ASN A 63 -5.65 15.53 6.21
C ASN A 63 -6.23 14.58 5.16
N LEU A 64 -6.40 13.29 5.50
CA LEU A 64 -7.14 12.35 4.66
C LEU A 64 -8.60 12.79 4.51
N GLU A 65 -9.26 13.18 5.60
CA GLU A 65 -10.65 13.63 5.53
C GLU A 65 -10.80 14.93 4.73
N ASN A 66 -9.87 15.88 4.88
CA ASN A 66 -9.84 17.09 4.05
C ASN A 66 -9.70 16.78 2.55
N ALA A 67 -8.86 15.80 2.20
CA ALA A 67 -8.72 15.35 0.81
C ALA A 67 -10.00 14.66 0.30
N ILE A 68 -10.63 13.81 1.13
CA ILE A 68 -11.91 13.17 0.82
C ILE A 68 -13.00 14.21 0.55
N ASP A 69 -13.07 15.28 1.36
CA ASP A 69 -14.03 16.36 1.19
C ASP A 69 -13.86 17.04 -0.16
N TRP A 70 -12.63 17.38 -0.53
CA TRP A 70 -12.31 17.96 -1.84
C TRP A 70 -12.69 17.02 -2.99
N ILE A 71 -12.33 15.73 -2.91
CA ILE A 71 -12.65 14.73 -3.95
C ILE A 71 -14.15 14.64 -4.17
N VAL A 72 -14.94 14.59 -3.10
CA VAL A 72 -16.40 14.51 -3.19
C VAL A 72 -16.98 15.72 -3.89
N GLU A 73 -16.51 16.93 -3.57
CA GLU A 73 -17.00 18.14 -4.25
C GLU A 73 -16.58 18.16 -5.72
N THR A 74 -15.33 17.83 -6.04
CA THR A 74 -14.87 17.77 -7.44
C THR A 74 -15.60 16.69 -8.25
N MET A 75 -15.90 15.53 -7.67
CA MET A 75 -16.70 14.49 -8.33
C MET A 75 -18.14 14.96 -8.60
N LYS A 76 -18.71 15.80 -7.74
CA LYS A 76 -20.03 16.41 -8.00
C LYS A 76 -19.96 17.41 -9.16
N GLU A 77 -18.88 18.19 -9.25
CA GLU A 77 -18.63 19.12 -10.36
C GLU A 77 -18.44 18.40 -11.70
N ASP A 78 -17.84 17.20 -11.68
CA ASP A 78 -17.77 16.30 -12.85
C ASP A 78 -19.16 15.78 -13.29
N GLY A 79 -20.18 15.96 -12.46
CA GLY A 79 -21.58 15.71 -12.79
C GLY A 79 -22.02 14.25 -12.69
N PHE A 80 -21.28 13.38 -11.99
CA PHE A 80 -21.71 11.99 -11.75
C PHE A 80 -23.14 11.90 -11.21
N ASP A 81 -23.85 10.80 -11.51
CA ASP A 81 -25.28 10.69 -11.20
C ASP A 81 -25.52 10.59 -9.69
N LYS A 82 -24.58 9.96 -8.98
CA LYS A 82 -24.51 9.92 -7.52
C LYS A 82 -23.06 10.08 -7.09
N VAL A 83 -22.85 10.83 -6.00
CA VAL A 83 -21.57 10.95 -5.30
C VAL A 83 -21.86 10.98 -3.81
N TRP A 84 -21.25 10.09 -3.04
CA TRP A 84 -21.42 10.08 -1.59
C TRP A 84 -20.21 9.54 -0.85
N LYS A 85 -20.18 9.83 0.45
CA LYS A 85 -19.24 9.25 1.41
C LYS A 85 -19.89 8.04 2.08
N GLN A 86 -19.21 6.91 2.08
CA GLN A 86 -19.60 5.74 2.86
C GLN A 86 -18.72 5.66 4.11
N PRO A 87 -19.29 5.79 5.33
CA PRO A 87 -18.50 5.80 6.55
C PRO A 87 -17.86 4.44 6.84
N VAL A 88 -16.62 4.49 7.33
CA VAL A 88 -15.84 3.32 7.76
C VAL A 88 -15.00 3.68 8.99
N MET A 89 -14.80 2.74 9.92
CA MET A 89 -13.85 2.91 11.01
C MET A 89 -12.48 2.39 10.58
N VAL A 90 -11.44 3.19 10.80
CA VAL A 90 -10.07 2.87 10.40
C VAL A 90 -9.10 2.95 11.60
N PRO A 91 -8.02 2.16 11.61
CA PRO A 91 -6.99 2.29 12.63
C PRO A 91 -6.36 3.68 12.61
N HIS A 92 -6.10 4.24 13.79
CA HIS A 92 -5.46 5.55 13.93
C HIS A 92 -4.08 5.38 14.56
N TRP A 93 -3.03 5.50 13.76
CA TRP A 93 -1.64 5.44 14.21
C TRP A 93 -0.94 6.75 13.93
N VAL A 94 -0.22 7.26 14.92
CA VAL A 94 0.53 8.51 14.84
C VAL A 94 2.01 8.18 15.07
N ARG A 95 2.86 8.55 14.10
CA ARG A 95 4.31 8.30 14.12
C ARG A 95 5.04 9.07 15.22
N GLY A 96 4.73 10.36 15.37
CA GLY A 96 5.46 11.27 16.25
C GLY A 96 6.90 11.51 15.80
N ASN A 97 7.74 12.04 16.69
CA ASN A 97 9.16 12.20 16.41
C ASN A 97 9.89 10.86 16.53
N GLU A 98 10.89 10.67 15.67
CA GLU A 98 11.69 9.46 15.65
C GLU A 98 13.13 9.74 15.19
N SER A 99 14.07 8.94 15.69
CA SER A 99 15.47 9.02 15.31
C SER A 99 16.20 7.73 15.63
N ALA A 100 17.25 7.43 14.85
CA ALA A 100 18.18 6.36 15.12
C ALA A 100 19.61 6.87 14.96
N THR A 101 20.46 6.59 15.94
CA THR A 101 21.88 6.97 15.92
C THR A 101 22.72 5.74 16.18
N LEU A 102 23.62 5.43 15.24
CA LEU A 102 24.72 4.49 15.48
C LEU A 102 25.67 5.11 16.50
N LYS A 103 25.94 4.41 17.60
CA LYS A 103 26.79 4.87 18.73
C LYS A 103 28.18 4.22 18.68
N ALA A 104 28.25 2.99 18.20
CA ALA A 104 29.49 2.23 18.00
C ALA A 104 29.38 1.39 16.73
N PRO A 105 30.50 1.14 16.02
CA PRO A 105 31.87 1.56 16.33
C PRO A 105 32.19 3.02 15.96
N ILE A 106 31.30 3.67 15.23
CA ILE A 106 31.34 5.10 14.91
C ILE A 106 30.05 5.77 15.38
N THR A 107 30.07 7.10 15.54
CA THR A 107 28.85 7.88 15.76
C THR A 107 28.32 8.44 14.45
N ARG A 108 27.07 8.11 14.11
CA ARG A 108 26.41 8.57 12.88
C ARG A 108 24.89 8.48 13.02
N ASP A 109 24.18 9.50 12.57
CA ASP A 109 22.71 9.43 12.45
C ASP A 109 22.31 8.56 11.26
N LEU A 110 21.30 7.72 11.48
CA LEU A 110 20.78 6.79 10.49
C LEU A 110 19.41 7.30 10.05
N PRO A 111 19.21 7.63 8.76
CA PRO A 111 17.87 7.82 8.23
C PRO A 111 17.02 6.58 8.52
N MET A 112 15.92 6.82 9.22
CA MET A 112 15.06 5.76 9.73
C MET A 112 13.59 6.18 9.59
N LEU A 113 12.72 5.18 9.48
CA LEU A 113 11.27 5.35 9.65
C LEU A 113 10.68 4.27 10.53
N GLY A 114 9.86 4.65 11.51
CA GLY A 114 9.03 3.72 12.26
C GLY A 114 8.10 2.95 11.32
N LEU A 115 7.85 1.69 11.62
CA LEU A 115 6.92 0.88 10.84
C LEU A 115 5.49 1.11 11.34
N GLY A 116 4.55 1.23 10.40
CA GLY A 116 3.15 1.57 10.71
C GLY A 116 2.51 0.52 11.60
N GLY A 117 1.97 0.97 12.73
CA GLY A 117 1.43 0.11 13.79
C GLY A 117 2.45 -0.28 14.87
N SER A 118 3.71 0.13 14.75
CA SER A 118 4.71 -0.08 15.80
C SER A 118 4.41 0.78 17.03
N ILE A 119 4.79 0.27 18.22
CA ILE A 119 4.80 1.07 19.44
C ILE A 119 6.04 1.97 19.49
N GLY A 120 5.94 3.07 20.21
CA GLY A 120 7.06 3.92 20.57
C GLY A 120 8.03 3.25 21.54
N THR A 121 9.21 3.83 21.64
CA THR A 121 10.22 3.50 22.66
C THR A 121 9.79 4.07 24.02
N PRO A 122 10.43 3.64 25.14
CA PRO A 122 10.41 4.41 26.37
C PRO A 122 10.89 5.86 26.14
N LYS A 123 10.59 6.76 27.08
CA LYS A 123 10.89 8.19 26.98
C LYS A 123 12.35 8.50 26.67
N ASP A 124 13.27 7.72 27.22
CA ASP A 124 14.72 7.92 27.04
C ASP A 124 15.28 7.15 25.84
N GLY A 125 14.42 6.57 24.98
CA GLY A 125 14.82 5.70 23.87
C GLY A 125 15.31 4.32 24.33
N ILE A 126 15.89 3.58 23.39
CA ILE A 126 16.53 2.27 23.61
C ILE A 126 17.93 2.33 23.02
N THR A 127 18.95 2.16 23.87
CA THR A 127 20.32 1.92 23.42
C THR A 127 20.67 0.46 23.66
N ALA A 128 20.99 -0.27 22.60
CA ALA A 128 21.38 -1.67 22.71
C ALA A 128 22.29 -2.11 21.56
N GLU A 129 23.02 -3.20 21.81
CA GLU A 129 23.82 -3.87 20.79
C GLU A 129 22.93 -4.42 19.68
N VAL A 130 23.42 -4.40 18.44
CA VAL A 130 22.68 -4.89 17.27
C VAL A 130 23.08 -6.32 16.96
N LEU A 131 22.09 -7.21 16.89
CA LEU A 131 22.21 -8.53 16.29
C LEU A 131 21.76 -8.44 14.83
N VAL A 132 22.71 -8.56 13.90
CA VAL A 132 22.40 -8.62 12.46
C VAL A 132 22.09 -10.05 12.08
N VAL A 133 20.97 -10.24 11.38
CA VAL A 133 20.52 -11.50 10.78
C VAL A 133 19.96 -11.24 9.39
N ASN A 134 20.08 -12.21 8.50
CA ASN A 134 19.66 -12.12 7.09
C ASN A 134 18.38 -12.92 6.82
N SER A 135 17.88 -13.69 7.79
CA SER A 135 16.59 -14.39 7.70
C SER A 135 15.95 -14.68 9.05
N PHE A 136 14.69 -15.11 9.05
CA PHE A 136 14.04 -15.63 10.25
C PHE A 136 14.66 -16.95 10.72
N ASP A 137 15.10 -17.81 9.80
CA ASP A 137 15.79 -19.06 10.15
C ASP A 137 17.13 -18.79 10.84
N GLU A 138 17.86 -17.77 10.41
CA GLU A 138 19.10 -17.36 11.07
C GLU A 138 18.82 -16.81 12.48
N LEU A 139 17.77 -15.99 12.62
CA LEU A 139 17.35 -15.52 13.95
C LEU A 139 17.00 -16.69 14.87
N GLU A 140 16.29 -17.70 14.39
CA GLU A 140 15.94 -18.88 15.18
C GLU A 140 17.21 -19.65 15.60
N ALA A 141 18.12 -19.88 14.65
CA ALA A 141 19.39 -20.56 14.90
C ALA A 141 20.30 -19.81 15.89
N ARG A 142 20.16 -18.48 15.97
CA ARG A 142 20.94 -17.58 16.85
C ARG A 142 20.08 -16.97 17.96
N SER A 143 18.98 -17.62 18.31
CA SER A 143 17.98 -17.09 19.24
C SER A 143 18.54 -16.73 20.61
N ASP A 144 19.52 -17.50 21.11
CA ASP A 144 20.20 -17.24 22.38
C ASP A 144 20.98 -15.91 22.40
N GLU A 145 21.35 -15.37 21.23
CA GLU A 145 22.05 -14.09 21.12
C GLU A 145 21.12 -12.87 21.14
N ALA A 146 19.82 -13.05 20.88
CA ALA A 146 18.89 -11.94 20.64
C ALA A 146 18.45 -11.20 21.91
N LYS A 147 18.53 -11.86 23.07
CA LYS A 147 18.03 -11.32 24.35
C LYS A 147 18.72 -10.00 24.70
N GLY A 148 17.92 -8.93 24.86
CA GLY A 148 18.43 -7.61 25.22
C GLY A 148 19.03 -6.81 24.05
N LYS A 149 19.05 -7.36 22.84
CA LYS A 149 19.61 -6.71 21.64
C LYS A 149 18.53 -6.08 20.76
N ILE A 150 18.96 -5.21 19.85
CA ILE A 150 18.15 -4.78 18.70
C ILE A 150 18.42 -5.77 17.56
N VAL A 151 17.40 -6.45 17.06
CA VAL A 151 17.56 -7.36 15.92
C VAL A 151 17.40 -6.58 14.62
N LEU A 152 18.46 -6.49 13.82
CA LEU A 152 18.43 -5.94 12.47
C LEU A 152 18.28 -7.06 11.45
N PHE A 153 17.14 -7.12 10.77
CA PHE A 153 16.94 -7.98 9.60
C PHE A 153 17.51 -7.31 8.36
N ASN A 154 18.73 -7.68 7.97
CA ASN A 154 19.33 -7.27 6.69
C ASN A 154 19.10 -8.36 5.62
N ALA A 155 17.84 -8.73 5.43
CA ALA A 155 17.47 -9.77 4.47
C ALA A 155 17.69 -9.29 3.03
N PRO A 156 18.34 -10.09 2.16
CA PRO A 156 18.50 -9.73 0.76
C PRO A 156 17.14 -9.48 0.09
N PHE A 157 17.04 -8.39 -0.66
CA PHE A 157 15.86 -8.13 -1.47
C PHE A 157 15.80 -9.09 -2.65
N THR A 158 14.67 -9.79 -2.81
CA THR A 158 14.41 -10.63 -3.98
C THR A 158 13.23 -10.07 -4.76
N THR A 159 12.05 -10.10 -4.15
CA THR A 159 10.83 -9.49 -4.65
C THR A 159 10.12 -8.83 -3.49
N TYR A 160 9.31 -7.80 -3.76
CA TYR A 160 8.57 -7.14 -2.69
C TYR A 160 7.71 -8.13 -1.89
N GLY A 161 6.95 -9.01 -2.58
CA GLY A 161 6.09 -10.00 -1.94
C GLY A 161 6.81 -10.99 -1.03
N GLN A 162 8.07 -11.33 -1.33
CA GLN A 162 8.87 -12.22 -0.48
C GLN A 162 9.57 -11.46 0.65
N THR A 163 10.15 -10.30 0.39
CA THR A 163 10.97 -9.57 1.37
C THR A 163 10.11 -8.80 2.39
N VAL A 164 8.89 -8.40 2.03
CA VAL A 164 8.00 -7.61 2.90
C VAL A 164 7.67 -8.29 4.24
N GLN A 165 7.82 -9.62 4.33
CA GLN A 165 7.57 -10.36 5.57
C GLN A 165 8.41 -9.88 6.77
N TYR A 166 9.63 -9.39 6.53
CA TYR A 166 10.50 -8.86 7.60
C TYR A 166 9.92 -7.58 8.19
N ARG A 167 9.34 -6.72 7.35
CA ARG A 167 8.57 -5.53 7.80
C ARG A 167 7.33 -5.93 8.57
N VAL A 168 6.59 -6.91 8.06
CA VAL A 168 5.28 -7.27 8.62
C VAL A 168 5.45 -7.97 9.97
N ASN A 169 6.39 -8.90 10.09
CA ASN A 169 6.48 -9.84 11.21
C ASN A 169 7.75 -9.69 12.06
N GLY A 170 8.72 -8.87 11.64
CA GLY A 170 10.05 -8.78 12.25
C GLY A 170 10.02 -8.45 13.74
N ALA A 171 9.18 -7.49 14.15
CA ALA A 171 9.02 -7.14 15.56
C ALA A 171 8.65 -8.35 16.43
N SER A 172 7.66 -9.14 16.01
CA SER A 172 7.19 -10.29 16.76
C SER A 172 8.19 -11.44 16.72
N ALA A 173 8.86 -11.66 15.60
CA ALA A 173 9.92 -12.66 15.47
C ALA A 173 11.09 -12.36 16.42
N ALA A 174 11.58 -11.12 16.44
CA ALA A 174 12.66 -10.70 17.34
C ALA A 174 12.22 -10.75 18.82
N ALA A 175 11.00 -10.31 19.14
CA ALA A 175 10.49 -10.29 20.49
C ALA A 175 10.38 -11.69 21.13
N LYS A 176 10.07 -12.74 20.34
CA LYS A 176 10.03 -14.14 20.81
C LYS A 176 11.34 -14.58 21.47
N HIS A 177 12.46 -14.03 21.02
CA HIS A 177 13.79 -14.37 21.54
C HIS A 177 14.34 -13.29 22.49
N GLY A 178 13.48 -12.38 22.99
CA GLY A 178 13.84 -11.41 24.02
C GLY A 178 14.54 -10.15 23.52
N ALA A 179 14.49 -9.86 22.22
CA ALA A 179 14.94 -8.58 21.68
C ALA A 179 14.18 -7.41 22.32
N VAL A 180 14.83 -6.24 22.41
CA VAL A 180 14.23 -5.02 22.98
C VAL A 180 13.65 -4.08 21.92
N ALA A 181 14.12 -4.20 20.68
CA ALA A 181 13.58 -3.56 19.49
C ALA A 181 13.99 -4.37 18.25
N SER A 182 13.41 -4.05 17.10
CA SER A 182 13.83 -4.62 15.82
C SER A 182 13.95 -3.54 14.75
N MET A 183 14.95 -3.68 13.88
CA MET A 183 15.09 -2.89 12.67
C MET A 183 15.07 -3.80 11.43
N ILE A 184 14.72 -3.25 10.28
CA ILE A 184 14.90 -3.91 8.99
C ILE A 184 15.71 -3.03 8.05
N ALA A 185 16.43 -3.67 7.11
CA ALA A 185 16.73 -3.00 5.86
C ALA A 185 15.42 -2.70 5.13
N SER A 186 15.30 -1.49 4.58
CA SER A 186 14.12 -1.10 3.79
C SER A 186 13.82 -2.10 2.69
N VAL A 187 12.52 -2.37 2.47
CA VAL A 187 12.05 -3.37 1.48
C VAL A 187 12.20 -2.80 0.07
N ALA A 188 13.43 -2.76 -0.43
CA ALA A 188 13.77 -2.23 -1.75
C ALA A 188 15.04 -2.90 -2.29
N SER A 189 15.17 -2.97 -3.61
CA SER A 189 16.39 -3.44 -4.27
C SER A 189 17.54 -2.43 -4.18
N TYR A 190 17.21 -1.14 -4.10
CA TYR A 190 18.13 -0.05 -3.85
C TYR A 190 17.40 1.09 -3.12
N SER A 191 18.16 1.98 -2.50
CA SER A 191 17.69 3.23 -1.90
C SER A 191 18.73 4.33 -2.15
N ILE A 192 18.35 5.59 -1.99
CA ILE A 192 19.29 6.73 -1.98
C ILE A 192 19.15 7.41 -0.63
N GLN A 193 19.59 6.72 0.42
CA GLN A 193 19.40 7.18 1.81
C GLN A 193 17.92 7.45 2.18
N THR A 194 16.98 6.77 1.53
CA THR A 194 15.53 6.88 1.79
C THR A 194 15.01 5.61 2.46
N PRO A 195 14.73 5.64 3.77
CA PRO A 195 14.08 4.51 4.46
C PRO A 195 12.63 4.34 4.00
N HIS A 196 12.11 3.11 4.03
CA HIS A 196 10.74 2.80 3.62
C HIS A 196 9.91 2.33 4.82
N THR A 197 8.86 3.09 5.15
CA THR A 197 7.86 2.64 6.12
C THR A 197 6.90 1.60 5.50
N GLY A 198 5.87 1.23 6.24
CA GLY A 198 4.86 0.28 5.82
C GLY A 198 4.26 -0.45 6.99
N VAL A 199 3.16 -1.17 6.73
CA VAL A 199 2.44 -1.88 7.78
C VAL A 199 3.30 -2.98 8.42
N MET A 200 3.22 -3.05 9.75
CA MET A 200 3.65 -4.19 10.56
C MET A 200 2.48 -4.75 11.37
N ARG A 201 2.60 -6.00 11.85
CA ARG A 201 1.61 -6.63 12.73
C ARG A 201 2.28 -7.26 13.95
N TYR A 202 1.72 -6.99 15.13
CA TYR A 202 2.08 -7.73 16.33
C TYR A 202 1.32 -9.05 16.37
N GLN A 203 2.00 -10.12 16.79
CA GLN A 203 1.39 -11.40 17.07
C GLN A 203 0.83 -11.41 18.50
N ASP A 204 -0.39 -11.92 18.67
CA ASP A 204 -1.02 -12.07 19.99
C ASP A 204 -0.17 -12.96 20.92
N GLY A 205 -0.12 -12.58 22.19
CA GLY A 205 0.69 -13.27 23.20
C GLY A 205 2.19 -12.98 23.15
N ILE A 206 2.69 -12.25 22.14
CA ILE A 206 4.08 -11.82 22.06
C ILE A 206 4.22 -10.39 22.57
N LYS A 207 5.26 -10.13 23.36
CA LYS A 207 5.57 -8.78 23.85
C LYS A 207 5.81 -7.84 22.66
N LYS A 208 5.10 -6.71 22.62
CA LYS A 208 5.31 -5.67 21.63
C LYS A 208 6.65 -4.97 21.87
N ILE A 209 7.41 -4.74 20.80
CA ILE A 209 8.68 -4.00 20.81
C ILE A 209 8.71 -2.98 19.67
N PRO A 210 9.44 -1.86 19.79
CA PRO A 210 9.60 -0.88 18.72
C PRO A 210 10.20 -1.51 17.46
N HIS A 211 9.73 -1.05 16.29
CA HIS A 211 10.08 -1.60 15.01
C HIS A 211 10.26 -0.50 13.95
N ALA A 212 11.43 -0.43 13.35
CA ALA A 212 11.78 0.60 12.38
C ALA A 212 12.43 0.01 11.12
N ALA A 213 12.40 0.75 10.03
CA ALA A 213 13.24 0.52 8.86
C ALA A 213 14.38 1.54 8.82
N ILE A 214 15.56 1.08 8.41
CA ILE A 214 16.69 1.94 8.04
C ILE A 214 16.99 1.76 6.55
N THR A 215 17.86 2.61 6.01
CA THR A 215 18.29 2.52 4.61
C THR A 215 19.01 1.21 4.34
N VAL A 216 18.99 0.76 3.08
CA VAL A 216 19.70 -0.47 2.66
C VAL A 216 21.22 -0.27 2.84
N GLU A 217 21.70 0.94 2.60
CA GLU A 217 23.11 1.33 2.70
C GLU A 217 23.60 1.27 4.15
N ASP A 218 22.82 1.80 5.09
CA ASP A 218 23.17 1.76 6.52
C ASP A 218 23.04 0.35 7.09
N ALA A 219 22.03 -0.43 6.69
CA ALA A 219 21.91 -1.83 7.08
C ALA A 219 23.12 -2.65 6.60
N ASN A 220 23.55 -2.46 5.35
CA ASN A 220 24.75 -3.09 4.81
C ASN A 220 26.03 -2.61 5.49
N MET A 221 26.10 -1.32 5.87
CA MET A 221 27.23 -0.80 6.65
C MET A 221 27.32 -1.47 8.02
N ILE A 222 26.19 -1.58 8.72
CA ILE A 222 26.08 -2.26 10.02
C ILE A 222 26.47 -3.74 9.89
N GLN A 223 25.98 -4.43 8.86
CA GLN A 223 26.38 -5.82 8.59
C GLN A 223 27.90 -5.95 8.45
N ARG A 224 28.55 -5.07 7.67
CA ARG A 224 30.01 -5.09 7.52
C ARG A 224 30.77 -4.83 8.82
N PHE A 225 30.24 -4.02 9.75
CA PHE A 225 30.82 -3.86 11.07
C PHE A 225 30.71 -5.16 11.89
N ALA A 226 29.53 -5.79 11.90
CA ALA A 226 29.29 -7.04 12.60
C ALA A 226 30.16 -8.20 12.07
N GLU A 227 30.31 -8.33 10.75
CA GLU A 227 31.16 -9.33 10.10
C GLU A 227 32.65 -9.17 10.45
N ARG A 228 33.09 -7.95 10.80
CA ARG A 228 34.45 -7.69 11.31
C ARG A 228 34.59 -7.95 12.81
N GLY A 229 33.54 -8.42 13.48
CA GLY A 229 33.51 -8.64 14.93
C GLY A 229 33.49 -7.34 15.74
N GLU A 230 33.16 -6.21 15.11
CA GLU A 230 33.03 -4.93 15.81
C GLU A 230 31.70 -4.88 16.55
N LYS A 231 31.71 -4.35 17.78
CA LYS A 231 30.48 -4.10 18.53
C LYS A 231 29.69 -2.98 17.83
N VAL A 232 28.49 -3.31 17.39
CA VAL A 232 27.53 -2.35 16.84
C VAL A 232 26.52 -1.99 17.91
N GLU A 233 26.36 -0.71 18.22
CA GLU A 233 25.38 -0.23 19.19
C GLU A 233 24.54 0.88 18.56
N VAL A 234 23.22 0.80 18.67
CA VAL A 234 22.29 1.80 18.14
C VAL A 234 21.44 2.34 19.27
N HIS A 235 21.24 3.65 19.25
CA HIS A 235 20.22 4.34 20.01
C HIS A 235 18.99 4.57 19.10
N LEU A 236 17.85 4.01 19.47
CA LEU A 236 16.57 4.17 18.77
C LEU A 236 15.60 4.95 19.66
N TYR A 237 14.94 5.95 19.08
CA TYR A 237 13.89 6.74 19.71
C TYR A 237 12.68 6.81 18.78
N MET A 238 11.49 6.52 19.30
CA MET A 238 10.22 6.58 18.56
C MET A 238 9.09 7.02 19.51
N GLU A 239 8.28 7.99 19.11
CA GLU A 239 7.09 8.43 19.87
C GLU A 239 5.81 7.69 19.46
N ALA A 240 5.90 6.80 18.48
CA ALA A 240 4.77 6.18 17.81
C ALA A 240 3.69 5.65 18.76
N MET A 241 2.43 5.92 18.44
CA MET A 241 1.30 5.50 19.26
C MET A 241 0.10 5.12 18.40
N THR A 242 -0.66 4.13 18.88
CA THR A 242 -1.98 3.79 18.35
C THR A 242 -3.03 4.46 19.22
N LEU A 243 -3.88 5.26 18.59
CA LEU A 243 -5.04 5.90 19.17
C LEU A 243 -6.29 5.03 18.92
N PRO A 244 -7.43 5.32 19.57
CA PRO A 244 -8.69 4.69 19.19
C PRO A 244 -8.97 4.86 17.70
N ASP A 245 -9.60 3.86 17.10
CA ASP A 245 -10.01 3.91 15.69
C ASP A 245 -10.76 5.22 15.39
N ALA A 246 -10.44 5.80 14.24
CA ALA A 246 -11.03 7.03 13.75
C ALA A 246 -12.09 6.72 12.69
N GLN A 247 -13.11 7.58 12.60
CA GLN A 247 -14.04 7.52 11.49
C GLN A 247 -13.35 8.10 10.25
N SER A 248 -13.52 7.42 9.12
CA SER A 248 -13.10 7.85 7.79
C SER A 248 -14.18 7.46 6.77
N HIS A 249 -13.92 7.66 5.48
CA HIS A 249 -14.92 7.42 4.43
C HIS A 249 -14.32 6.80 3.16
N ASN A 250 -15.03 5.83 2.58
CA ASN A 250 -14.88 5.56 1.16
C ASN A 250 -15.59 6.68 0.38
N VAL A 251 -15.04 7.07 -0.76
CA VAL A 251 -15.71 7.96 -1.72
C VAL A 251 -16.21 7.13 -2.90
N ILE A 252 -17.49 7.27 -3.22
CA ILE A 252 -18.13 6.51 -4.30
C ILE A 252 -18.84 7.49 -5.24
N ALA A 253 -18.59 7.33 -6.54
CA ALA A 253 -19.29 8.00 -7.62
C ALA A 253 -19.81 6.98 -8.63
N GLU A 254 -20.99 7.24 -9.21
CA GLU A 254 -21.66 6.31 -10.14
C GLU A 254 -22.07 6.99 -11.45
N ILE A 255 -21.98 6.23 -12.53
CA ILE A 255 -22.70 6.48 -13.80
C ILE A 255 -23.76 5.40 -13.90
N THR A 256 -25.04 5.76 -13.84
CA THR A 256 -26.13 4.77 -13.81
C THR A 256 -26.25 4.07 -15.16
N GLY A 257 -26.11 2.74 -15.15
CA GLY A 257 -26.25 1.89 -16.33
C GLY A 257 -27.56 2.10 -17.09
N SER A 258 -27.54 1.92 -18.40
CA SER A 258 -28.70 2.10 -19.27
C SER A 258 -29.60 0.88 -19.41
N GLU A 259 -29.05 -0.33 -19.32
CA GLU A 259 -29.76 -1.60 -19.57
C GLU A 259 -29.81 -2.49 -18.33
N PHE A 260 -28.70 -2.54 -17.58
CA PHE A 260 -28.51 -3.37 -16.39
C PHE A 260 -28.01 -2.50 -15.23
N PRO A 261 -28.81 -1.55 -14.71
CA PRO A 261 -28.37 -0.59 -13.69
C PRO A 261 -27.97 -1.24 -12.35
N GLU A 262 -28.41 -2.48 -12.11
CA GLU A 262 -28.09 -3.25 -10.89
C GLU A 262 -26.83 -4.13 -11.06
N GLU A 263 -26.29 -4.26 -12.27
CA GLU A 263 -25.01 -4.93 -12.51
C GLU A 263 -23.89 -3.88 -12.42
N ILE A 264 -22.91 -4.09 -11.54
CA ILE A 264 -21.92 -3.09 -11.16
C ILE A 264 -20.52 -3.48 -11.66
N VAL A 265 -19.84 -2.55 -12.32
CA VAL A 265 -18.41 -2.64 -12.65
C VAL A 265 -17.64 -1.65 -11.77
N VAL A 266 -16.85 -2.18 -10.83
CA VAL A 266 -16.08 -1.34 -9.91
C VAL A 266 -14.72 -1.01 -10.50
N MET A 267 -14.42 0.29 -10.58
CA MET A 267 -13.07 0.82 -10.84
C MET A 267 -12.67 1.71 -9.66
N GLY A 268 -11.43 1.58 -9.19
CA GLY A 268 -10.97 2.39 -8.08
C GLY A 268 -9.51 2.16 -7.72
N GLY A 269 -9.10 2.89 -6.70
CA GLY A 269 -7.81 2.82 -6.02
C GLY A 269 -8.00 3.27 -4.58
N HIS A 270 -6.92 3.36 -3.80
CA HIS A 270 -6.99 3.89 -2.45
C HIS A 270 -6.41 5.31 -2.40
N ILE A 271 -7.05 6.19 -1.63
CA ILE A 271 -6.68 7.60 -1.58
C ILE A 271 -5.70 7.93 -0.44
N ASP A 272 -5.69 7.08 0.58
CA ASP A 272 -4.76 7.20 1.70
C ASP A 272 -3.33 6.88 1.25
N SER A 273 -2.37 7.39 2.01
CA SER A 273 -0.95 7.17 1.77
C SER A 273 -0.18 7.06 3.06
N TRP A 274 1.06 6.60 2.99
CA TRP A 274 1.99 6.81 4.10
C TRP A 274 2.28 8.30 4.32
N ASP A 275 2.71 8.61 5.53
CA ASP A 275 2.81 9.95 6.13
C ASP A 275 4.14 10.68 5.85
N VAL A 276 5.05 10.03 5.11
CA VAL A 276 6.44 10.48 4.93
C VAL A 276 6.76 10.95 3.52
N GLY A 277 5.79 10.84 2.62
CA GLY A 277 5.87 11.29 1.23
C GLY A 277 4.59 12.03 0.83
N GLN A 278 4.31 12.10 -0.47
CA GLN A 278 3.13 12.80 -0.99
C GLN A 278 2.00 11.87 -1.48
N GLY A 279 2.23 10.54 -1.41
CA GLY A 279 1.25 9.56 -1.87
C GLY A 279 0.93 9.66 -3.37
N ALA A 280 1.90 10.08 -4.19
CA ALA A 280 1.69 10.32 -5.61
C ALA A 280 1.56 9.01 -6.41
N MET A 281 2.49 8.08 -6.23
CA MET A 281 2.46 6.78 -6.91
C MET A 281 1.66 5.71 -6.16
N ASP A 282 1.56 5.85 -4.83
CA ASP A 282 0.90 4.89 -3.92
C ASP A 282 -0.09 5.65 -3.03
N ASP A 283 -1.36 5.76 -3.44
CA ASP A 283 -1.94 5.37 -4.75
C ASP A 283 -2.68 6.54 -5.43
N GLY A 284 -2.17 7.76 -5.26
CA GLY A 284 -2.77 8.94 -5.89
C GLY A 284 -2.93 8.78 -7.41
N GLY A 285 -1.91 8.28 -8.10
CA GLY A 285 -1.92 8.09 -9.55
C GLY A 285 -2.93 7.05 -10.03
N GLY A 286 -2.97 5.87 -9.39
CA GLY A 286 -3.94 4.82 -9.75
C GLY A 286 -5.37 5.23 -9.41
N CYS A 287 -5.58 5.82 -8.24
CA CYS A 287 -6.87 6.34 -7.79
C CYS A 287 -7.41 7.43 -8.75
N VAL A 288 -6.59 8.43 -9.10
CA VAL A 288 -6.97 9.50 -10.02
C VAL A 288 -7.17 8.99 -11.44
N ALA A 289 -6.37 8.02 -11.91
CA ALA A 289 -6.57 7.42 -13.22
C ALA A 289 -7.91 6.68 -13.33
N ALA A 290 -8.31 5.96 -12.29
CA ALA A 290 -9.62 5.28 -12.23
C ALA A 290 -10.78 6.29 -12.26
N TRP A 291 -10.68 7.35 -11.47
CA TRP A 291 -11.64 8.45 -11.50
C TRP A 291 -11.73 9.10 -12.89
N GLU A 292 -10.59 9.44 -13.49
CA GLU A 292 -10.53 10.10 -14.79
C GLU A 292 -11.14 9.24 -15.90
N ALA A 293 -10.93 7.92 -15.86
CA ALA A 293 -11.58 7.00 -16.80
C ALA A 293 -13.12 7.12 -16.76
N LEU A 294 -13.71 7.21 -15.56
CA LEU A 294 -15.16 7.41 -15.40
C LEU A 294 -15.60 8.78 -15.90
N ARG A 295 -14.86 9.84 -15.57
CA ARG A 295 -15.16 11.21 -16.02
C ARG A 295 -15.19 11.28 -17.55
N LEU A 296 -14.21 10.66 -18.23
CA LEU A 296 -14.09 10.65 -19.68
C LEU A 296 -15.19 9.86 -20.39
N ILE A 297 -15.66 8.75 -19.80
CA ILE A 297 -16.85 8.03 -20.30
C ILE A 297 -18.04 8.99 -20.34
N LYS A 298 -18.27 9.72 -19.25
CA LYS A 298 -19.38 10.65 -19.14
C LYS A 298 -19.23 11.87 -20.06
N GLU A 299 -18.05 12.49 -20.10
CA GLU A 299 -17.74 13.64 -20.95
C GLU A 299 -17.90 13.30 -22.45
N SER A 300 -17.56 12.07 -22.84
CA SER A 300 -17.75 11.58 -24.21
C SER A 300 -19.23 11.36 -24.59
N GLY A 301 -20.17 11.63 -23.68
CA GLY A 301 -21.61 11.40 -23.88
C GLY A 301 -21.99 9.92 -23.92
N LEU A 302 -21.08 9.03 -23.51
CA LEU A 302 -21.29 7.60 -23.49
C LEU A 302 -22.04 7.21 -22.21
N ARG A 303 -22.95 6.23 -22.34
CA ARG A 303 -23.65 5.65 -21.21
C ARG A 303 -23.46 4.14 -21.18
N PRO A 304 -22.75 3.58 -20.20
CA PRO A 304 -22.52 2.16 -20.12
C PRO A 304 -23.85 1.41 -19.91
N LYS A 305 -23.89 0.13 -20.30
CA LYS A 305 -25.05 -0.73 -20.04
C LYS A 305 -25.21 -1.04 -18.56
N ARG A 306 -24.09 -1.22 -17.87
CA ARG A 306 -23.95 -1.49 -16.44
C ARG A 306 -23.60 -0.22 -15.68
N THR A 307 -23.86 -0.20 -14.38
CA THR A 307 -23.39 0.87 -13.49
C THR A 307 -21.91 0.70 -13.22
#